data_AF-A0A2N2KSB0-F1
#
_entry.id   AF-A0A2N2KSB0-F1
#
_cell.length_a   1.000
_cell.length_b   1.000
_cell.length_c   1.000
_cell.angle_alpha   90.00
_cell.angle_beta   90.00
_cell.angle_gamma   90.00
#
_symmetry.space_group_name_H-M   'P 1'
#
loop_
_entity.id
_entity.type
_entity.pdbx_description
1 polymer ?
#
loop_
_entity_poly.entity_id
_entity_poly.type
_entity_poly.pdbx_seq_one_letter_code
_entity_poly.pdbx_strand_id
1 'polypeptide(L)'
;MLTNTKSPFLSPKHTQIDEVVALSLKTCINRFRERPLLYFTEADIQTYLHKDLMSGNTPKITMRDGRISLIHREYPTNFRYKKANLISGYPDGKLEDTSLSNKCIRSRGHFDLVVLNPEFIQAMLDKHQKINLSMEQIINKSVYRAIDRQSDPAGKHSEEILYAIEIKYLHMFNCKTKSMLDKILMDNEKLSIALWRSNGFLKPINIVFCSSESPTTIRTYMSQGKVLYPLTEVEHKIKRGILNIYVEAYFDDNDKKNTDKKKGALTAFCQDPQQWAIDLCKKLNIDLHS
;
A
#
# COMPACT_ATOMS: atom_id res chain seq x y z
N MET A 1 31.30 7.77 -12.88
CA MET A 1 31.59 7.84 -11.42
C MET A 1 30.44 7.16 -10.70
N LEU A 2 30.69 5.97 -10.16
CA LEU A 2 29.71 5.20 -9.37
C LEU A 2 29.64 5.82 -7.97
N THR A 3 28.55 6.53 -7.66
CA THR A 3 28.26 6.93 -6.30
C THR A 3 27.78 5.71 -5.53
N ASN A 4 28.65 5.27 -4.63
CA ASN A 4 28.44 4.22 -3.65
C ASN A 4 27.29 4.64 -2.73
N THR A 5 26.05 4.26 -3.06
CA THR A 5 24.88 4.45 -2.19
C THR A 5 25.00 3.48 -1.02
N LYS A 6 25.60 3.96 0.07
CA LYS A 6 25.48 3.31 1.38
C LYS A 6 24.00 3.04 1.63
N SER A 7 23.63 1.77 1.74
CA SER A 7 22.35 1.35 2.31
C SER A 7 22.19 2.07 3.65
N PRO A 8 21.14 2.90 3.83
CA PRO A 8 20.90 3.52 5.13
C PRO A 8 20.61 2.39 6.10
N PHE A 9 21.44 2.24 7.14
CA PHE A 9 21.14 1.36 8.27
C PHE A 9 19.74 1.74 8.77
N LEU A 10 18.78 0.82 8.63
CA LEU A 10 17.42 0.99 9.15
C LEU A 10 17.50 1.18 10.66
N SER A 11 16.80 2.18 11.19
CA SER A 11 16.78 2.39 12.64
C SER A 11 16.11 1.20 13.33
N PRO A 12 16.48 0.83 14.57
CA PRO A 12 15.87 -0.31 15.27
C PRO A 12 14.33 -0.23 15.36
N LYS A 13 13.78 1.00 15.39
CA LYS A 13 12.34 1.25 15.34
C LYS A 13 11.72 0.83 14.01
N HIS A 14 12.40 1.08 12.88
CA HIS A 14 11.91 0.65 11.56
C HIS A 14 11.92 -0.87 11.44
N THR A 15 12.96 -1.55 11.93
CA THR A 15 13.00 -3.01 11.95
C THR A 15 11.84 -3.61 12.75
N GLN A 16 11.53 -3.04 13.92
CA GLN A 16 10.38 -3.46 14.71
C GLN A 16 9.05 -3.22 13.97
N ILE A 17 8.88 -2.07 13.29
CA ILE A 17 7.69 -1.82 12.47
C ILE A 17 7.56 -2.85 11.36
N ASP A 18 8.64 -3.17 10.65
CA ASP A 18 8.64 -4.15 9.57
C ASP A 18 8.23 -5.55 10.05
N GLU A 19 8.67 -5.94 11.26
CA GLU A 19 8.24 -7.18 11.91
C GLU A 19 6.76 -7.22 12.21
N VAL A 20 6.22 -6.13 12.78
CA VAL A 20 4.79 -6.05 13.08
C VAL A 20 3.96 -6.08 11.81
N VAL A 21 4.34 -5.31 10.78
CA VAL A 21 3.65 -5.31 9.48
C VAL A 21 3.65 -6.71 8.87
N ALA A 22 4.81 -7.39 8.86
CA ALA A 22 4.91 -8.74 8.34
C ALA A 22 4.03 -9.73 9.11
N LEU A 23 4.03 -9.68 10.44
CA LEU A 23 3.22 -10.58 11.28
C LEU A 23 1.72 -10.32 11.12
N SER A 24 1.30 -9.05 11.07
CA SER A 24 -0.10 -8.68 10.89
C SER A 24 -0.61 -9.07 9.51
N LEU A 25 0.17 -8.83 8.44
CA LEU A 25 -0.17 -9.31 7.10
C LEU A 25 -0.24 -10.83 7.06
N LYS A 26 0.73 -11.54 7.63
CA LYS A 26 0.71 -13.02 7.70
C LYS A 26 -0.54 -13.54 8.41
N THR A 27 -0.92 -12.91 9.51
CA THR A 27 -2.10 -13.28 10.30
C THR A 27 -3.37 -13.05 9.48
N CYS A 28 -3.49 -11.90 8.81
CA CYS A 28 -4.63 -11.59 7.97
C CYS A 28 -4.74 -12.55 6.77
N ILE A 29 -3.62 -12.83 6.10
CA ILE A 29 -3.54 -13.77 4.97
C ILE A 29 -3.96 -15.18 5.40
N ASN A 30 -3.43 -15.67 6.53
CA ASN A 30 -3.78 -16.99 7.03
C ASN A 30 -5.25 -17.08 7.46
N ARG A 31 -5.78 -16.03 8.11
CA ARG A 31 -7.20 -15.93 8.46
C ARG A 31 -8.09 -16.04 7.22
N PHE A 32 -7.75 -15.33 6.15
CA PHE A 32 -8.46 -15.41 4.88
C PHE A 32 -8.38 -16.80 4.26
N ARG A 33 -7.19 -17.40 4.17
CA ARG A 33 -6.99 -18.77 3.65
C ARG A 33 -7.76 -19.83 4.44
N GLU A 34 -7.89 -19.64 5.75
CA GLU A 34 -8.63 -20.55 6.62
C GLU A 34 -10.14 -20.40 6.43
N ARG A 35 -10.63 -19.15 6.37
CA ARG A 35 -12.05 -18.79 6.37
C ARG A 35 -12.34 -17.71 5.32
N PRO A 36 -12.36 -18.05 4.02
CA PRO A 36 -12.51 -17.05 2.95
C PRO A 36 -13.87 -16.36 2.94
N LEU A 37 -14.91 -17.01 3.50
CA LEU A 37 -16.26 -16.46 3.65
C LEU A 37 -16.46 -15.65 4.94
N LEU A 38 -15.41 -15.46 5.75
CA LEU A 38 -15.49 -14.64 6.98
C LEU A 38 -15.77 -13.16 6.66
N TYR A 39 -15.40 -12.70 5.46
CA TYR A 39 -15.45 -11.30 5.06
C TYR A 39 -16.55 -11.09 4.03
N PHE A 40 -17.43 -10.11 4.31
CA PHE A 40 -18.48 -9.71 3.37
C PHE A 40 -18.02 -8.55 2.48
N THR A 41 -17.13 -7.71 3.00
CA THR A 41 -16.66 -6.49 2.33
C THR A 41 -15.15 -6.30 2.47
N GLU A 42 -14.60 -5.45 1.59
CA GLU A 42 -13.21 -4.99 1.69
C GLU A 42 -12.93 -4.30 3.04
N ALA A 43 -13.90 -3.53 3.54
CA ALA A 43 -13.81 -2.85 4.83
C ALA A 43 -13.66 -3.82 6.02
N ASP A 44 -14.20 -5.04 5.91
CA ASP A 44 -14.01 -6.07 6.94
C ASP A 44 -12.53 -6.48 6.99
N ILE A 45 -11.93 -6.82 5.84
CA ILE A 45 -10.51 -7.19 5.75
C ILE A 45 -9.63 -6.06 6.26
N GLN A 46 -9.87 -4.83 5.81
CA GLN A 46 -9.16 -3.63 6.26
C GLN A 46 -9.26 -3.46 7.78
N THR A 47 -10.43 -3.67 8.37
CA THR A 47 -10.65 -3.53 9.82
C THR A 47 -9.90 -4.60 10.61
N TYR A 48 -9.90 -5.86 10.15
CA TYR A 48 -9.14 -6.94 10.78
C TYR A 48 -7.63 -6.70 10.70
N LEU A 49 -7.11 -6.32 9.52
CA LEU A 49 -5.68 -6.02 9.38
C LEU A 49 -5.26 -4.83 10.24
N HIS A 50 -6.08 -3.77 10.28
CA HIS A 50 -5.85 -2.63 11.16
C HIS A 50 -5.81 -3.05 12.64
N LYS A 51 -6.73 -3.92 13.09
CA LYS A 51 -6.71 -4.47 14.45
C LYS A 51 -5.43 -5.26 14.72
N ASP A 52 -5.01 -6.10 13.78
CA ASP A 52 -3.81 -6.93 13.92
C ASP A 52 -2.55 -6.06 14.05
N LEU A 53 -2.45 -4.97 13.28
CA LEU A 53 -1.36 -3.99 13.38
C LEU A 53 -1.37 -3.27 14.73
N MET A 54 -2.54 -2.81 15.17
CA MET A 54 -2.68 -2.10 16.44
C MET A 54 -2.39 -2.98 17.66
N SER A 55 -2.67 -4.28 17.56
CA SER A 55 -2.47 -5.27 18.63
C SER A 55 -1.05 -5.86 18.63
N GLY A 56 -0.37 -5.89 17.48
CA GLY A 56 0.98 -6.45 17.33
C GLY A 56 2.11 -5.62 17.96
N ASN A 57 1.83 -4.73 18.90
CA ASN A 57 2.79 -3.79 19.47
C ASN A 57 3.50 -2.92 18.43
N THR A 58 2.79 -2.47 17.37
CA THR A 58 3.32 -1.41 16.49
C THR A 58 3.83 -0.27 17.38
N PRO A 59 5.10 0.18 17.21
CA PRO A 59 5.63 1.30 17.96
C PRO A 59 4.66 2.48 17.96
N LYS A 60 4.35 2.98 19.16
CA LYS A 60 3.55 4.19 19.35
C LYS A 60 4.51 5.29 19.75
N ILE A 61 4.22 6.51 19.34
CA ILE A 61 4.90 7.66 19.94
C ILE A 61 4.17 7.99 21.22
N THR A 62 4.87 7.75 22.33
CA THR A 62 4.38 8.13 23.66
C THR A 62 4.83 9.54 23.93
N MET A 63 3.86 10.40 24.25
CA MET A 63 4.06 11.77 24.68
C MET A 63 3.71 11.90 26.16
N ARG A 64 4.09 13.03 26.77
CA ARG A 64 3.75 13.34 28.17
C ARG A 64 2.25 13.18 28.47
N ASP A 65 1.40 13.57 27.52
CA ASP A 65 -0.06 13.66 27.71
C ASP A 65 -0.86 12.60 26.90
N GLY A 66 -0.19 11.61 26.28
CA GLY A 66 -0.91 10.62 25.49
C GLY A 66 -0.06 9.76 24.57
N ARG A 67 -0.72 9.04 23.66
CA ARG A 67 -0.06 8.18 22.65
C ARG A 67 -0.62 8.48 21.27
N ILE A 68 0.27 8.65 20.30
CA ILE A 68 -0.09 8.82 18.89
C ILE A 68 0.06 7.47 18.18
N SER A 69 -1.02 7.04 17.52
CA SER A 69 -0.99 5.87 16.63
C SER A 69 -0.18 6.20 15.37
N LEU A 70 0.67 5.27 14.94
CA LEU A 70 1.33 5.34 13.64
C LEU A 70 0.51 4.68 12.53
N ILE A 71 -0.55 3.96 12.87
CA ILE A 71 -1.42 3.27 11.92
C ILE A 71 -2.67 4.10 11.68
N HIS A 72 -2.96 4.39 10.42
CA HIS A 72 -4.13 5.18 10.01
C HIS A 72 -4.82 4.56 8.78
N ARG A 73 -6.15 4.63 8.75
CA ARG A 73 -6.97 4.29 7.57
C ARG A 73 -7.40 5.56 6.86
N GLU A 74 -7.72 5.46 5.57
CA GLU A 74 -8.20 6.59 4.77
C GLU A 74 -7.23 7.79 4.83
N TYR A 75 -5.92 7.50 4.84
CA TYR A 75 -4.91 8.53 4.99
C TYR A 75 -4.70 9.26 3.65
N PRO A 76 -4.74 10.59 3.63
CA PRO A 76 -4.83 11.33 2.38
C PRO A 76 -3.47 11.34 1.65
N THR A 77 -3.48 11.05 0.36
CA THR A 77 -2.29 10.97 -0.51
C THR A 77 -1.51 12.30 -0.58
N ASN A 78 -0.17 12.34 -0.48
CA ASN A 78 0.57 13.62 -0.60
C ASN A 78 0.74 14.13 -2.05
N PHE A 79 -0.26 13.87 -2.89
CA PHE A 79 -0.33 14.23 -4.30
C PHE A 79 -1.79 14.29 -4.77
N ARG A 80 -2.01 14.88 -5.94
CA ARG A 80 -3.31 14.96 -6.62
C ARG A 80 -3.27 14.07 -7.85
N TYR A 81 -4.42 13.58 -8.30
CA TYR A 81 -4.52 12.84 -9.55
C TYR A 81 -5.92 12.95 -10.16
N LYS A 82 -5.99 12.76 -11.49
CA LYS A 82 -7.23 12.59 -12.23
C LYS A 82 -7.52 11.09 -12.28
N LYS A 83 -8.72 10.68 -11.86
CA LYS A 83 -9.11 9.26 -11.80
C LYS A 83 -8.94 8.54 -13.14
N ALA A 84 -9.31 9.20 -14.24
CA ALA A 84 -9.18 8.65 -15.60
C ALA A 84 -7.72 8.28 -15.95
N ASN A 85 -6.76 9.07 -15.47
CA ASN A 85 -5.34 8.85 -15.74
C ASN A 85 -4.75 7.69 -14.93
N LEU A 86 -5.40 7.26 -13.85
CA LEU A 86 -4.96 6.09 -13.08
C LEU A 86 -5.16 4.79 -13.86
N ILE A 87 -6.14 4.73 -14.76
CA ILE A 87 -6.34 3.56 -15.64
C ILE A 87 -5.36 3.63 -16.80
N SER A 88 -5.29 4.76 -17.51
CA SER A 88 -4.39 4.90 -18.68
C SER A 88 -2.90 4.90 -18.32
N GLY A 89 -2.58 5.09 -17.04
CA GLY A 89 -1.23 5.35 -16.55
C GLY A 89 -0.83 6.83 -16.69
N TYR A 90 -0.01 7.30 -15.76
CA TYR A 90 0.74 8.54 -15.89
C TYR A 90 2.08 8.26 -16.58
N PRO A 91 2.34 8.88 -17.75
CA PRO A 91 3.68 8.88 -18.32
C PRO A 91 4.68 9.52 -17.33
N ASP A 92 5.91 9.01 -17.28
CA ASP A 92 6.94 9.49 -16.34
C ASP A 92 7.14 11.01 -16.44
N GLY A 93 7.13 11.57 -17.67
CA GLY A 93 7.24 13.02 -17.91
C GLY A 93 6.03 13.86 -17.48
N LYS A 94 4.96 13.24 -16.96
CA LYS A 94 3.75 13.92 -16.45
C LYS A 94 3.50 13.64 -14.96
N LEU A 95 4.43 12.98 -14.27
CA LEU A 95 4.29 12.78 -12.82
C LEU A 95 4.30 14.11 -12.06
N GLU A 96 4.92 15.16 -12.60
CA GLU A 96 4.86 16.50 -12.00
C GLU A 96 3.45 17.08 -11.91
N ASP A 97 2.56 16.72 -12.84
CA ASP A 97 1.15 17.12 -12.82
C ASP A 97 0.44 16.66 -11.55
N THR A 98 0.97 15.63 -10.87
CA THR A 98 0.40 15.09 -9.61
C THR A 98 0.70 15.96 -8.39
N SER A 99 1.38 17.09 -8.53
CA SER A 99 1.77 17.94 -7.40
C SER A 99 0.56 18.44 -6.62
N LEU A 100 0.67 18.56 -5.29
CA LEU A 100 -0.38 19.17 -4.47
C LEU A 100 -0.66 20.62 -4.86
N SER A 101 0.35 21.33 -5.36
CA SER A 101 0.22 22.72 -5.83
C SER A 101 -0.49 22.85 -7.17
N ASN A 102 -0.68 21.76 -7.92
CA ASN A 102 -1.42 21.77 -9.17
C ASN A 102 -2.94 21.93 -8.94
N LYS A 103 -3.40 23.18 -8.97
CA LYS A 103 -4.81 23.55 -8.74
C LYS A 103 -5.76 23.07 -9.85
N CYS A 104 -5.25 22.70 -11.02
CA CYS A 104 -6.07 22.17 -12.12
C CYS A 104 -6.65 20.78 -11.80
N ILE A 105 -6.06 20.05 -10.85
CA ILE A 105 -6.56 18.76 -10.38
C ILE A 105 -7.21 18.95 -9.01
N ARG A 106 -8.54 18.98 -8.94
CA ARG A 106 -9.24 19.25 -7.67
C ARG A 106 -9.28 18.06 -6.72
N SER A 107 -9.16 16.84 -7.22
CA SER A 107 -9.26 15.60 -6.46
C SER A 107 -7.94 15.16 -5.82
N ARG A 108 -8.06 14.62 -4.60
CA ARG A 108 -7.02 13.95 -3.83
C ARG A 108 -7.57 12.60 -3.38
N GLY A 109 -6.74 11.57 -3.42
CA GLY A 109 -7.09 10.23 -2.97
C GLY A 109 -6.73 9.96 -1.52
N HIS A 110 -7.04 8.75 -1.09
CA HIS A 110 -6.58 8.19 0.17
C HIS A 110 -5.96 6.81 -0.08
N PHE A 111 -5.10 6.40 0.83
CA PHE A 111 -4.68 5.02 0.96
C PHE A 111 -5.62 4.29 1.93
N ASP A 112 -5.89 3.01 1.67
CA ASP A 112 -6.72 2.20 2.56
C ASP A 112 -6.11 2.11 3.96
N LEU A 113 -4.78 1.93 4.02
CA LEU A 113 -4.04 1.82 5.26
C LEU A 113 -2.62 2.37 5.09
N VAL A 114 -2.14 3.11 6.09
CA VAL A 114 -0.75 3.57 6.16
C VAL A 114 -0.10 3.26 7.50
N VAL A 115 1.23 3.13 7.46
CA VAL A 115 2.11 3.16 8.62
C VAL A 115 2.99 4.40 8.52
N LEU A 116 2.85 5.34 9.44
CA LEU A 116 3.61 6.58 9.48
C LEU A 116 5.03 6.36 10.02
N ASN A 117 5.98 7.12 9.49
CA ASN A 117 7.35 7.10 9.98
C ASN A 117 7.43 7.77 11.37
N PRO A 118 7.86 7.06 12.42
CA PRO A 118 7.95 7.64 13.75
C PRO A 118 8.91 8.84 13.82
N GLU A 119 9.97 8.85 13.01
CA GLU A 119 10.95 9.94 13.00
C GLU A 119 10.34 11.23 12.43
N PHE A 120 9.51 11.10 11.39
CA PHE A 120 8.75 12.22 10.85
C PHE A 120 7.81 12.82 11.90
N ILE A 121 7.05 11.95 12.60
CA ILE A 121 6.11 12.42 13.63
C ILE A 121 6.87 13.10 14.77
N GLN A 122 7.98 12.53 15.24
CA GLN A 122 8.79 13.14 16.28
C GLN A 122 9.31 14.52 15.85
N ALA A 123 9.83 14.65 14.63
CA ALA A 123 10.27 15.93 14.10
C ALA A 123 9.14 16.98 14.07
N MET A 124 7.91 16.58 13.74
CA MET A 124 6.74 17.46 13.75
C MET A 124 6.29 17.87 15.16
N LEU A 125 6.49 17.01 16.16
CA LEU A 125 6.25 17.31 17.57
C LEU A 125 7.32 18.25 18.13
N ASP A 126 8.58 18.02 17.79
CA ASP A 126 9.70 18.86 18.24
C ASP A 126 9.61 20.26 17.62
N LYS A 127 9.16 20.34 16.36
CA LYS A 127 8.96 21.62 15.64
C LYS A 127 7.84 22.47 16.25
N HIS A 128 6.70 21.87 16.58
CA HIS A 128 5.59 22.62 17.15
C HIS A 128 5.47 22.38 18.65
N GLN A 129 5.67 23.44 19.44
CA GLN A 129 5.53 23.40 20.90
C GLN A 129 4.13 22.97 21.39
N LYS A 130 3.12 22.93 20.50
CA LYS A 130 1.74 22.50 20.80
C LYS A 130 1.36 21.29 19.96
N ILE A 131 0.93 20.23 20.63
CA ILE A 131 0.48 18.96 20.02
C ILE A 131 -0.59 19.18 18.95
N ASN A 132 -1.59 20.03 19.22
CA ASN A 132 -2.68 20.28 18.26
C ASN A 132 -2.17 20.82 16.92
N LEU A 133 -1.13 21.65 16.92
CA LEU A 133 -0.53 22.17 15.69
C LEU A 133 0.21 21.06 14.93
N SER A 134 0.95 20.19 15.62
CA SER A 134 1.56 19.01 14.99
C SER A 134 0.51 18.08 14.41
N MET A 135 -0.56 17.79 15.14
CA MET A 135 -1.63 16.90 14.68
C MET A 135 -2.37 17.50 13.48
N GLU A 136 -2.66 18.81 13.49
CA GLU A 136 -3.21 19.51 12.31
C GLU A 136 -2.29 19.42 11.09
N GLN A 137 -0.99 19.26 11.28
CA GLN A 137 -0.05 19.09 10.19
C GLN A 137 0.20 17.63 9.82
N ILE A 138 -0.17 16.65 10.65
CA ILE A 138 0.02 15.22 10.37
C ILE A 138 -1.27 14.64 9.76
N ILE A 139 -2.37 14.65 10.52
CA ILE A 139 -3.58 13.86 10.19
C ILE A 139 -4.62 14.64 9.37
N ASN A 140 -4.38 15.91 9.07
CA ASN A 140 -5.39 16.76 8.46
C ASN A 140 -5.60 16.47 6.98
N LYS A 141 -6.86 16.37 6.57
CA LYS A 141 -7.29 16.20 5.17
C LYS A 141 -7.11 17.47 4.32
N SER A 142 -6.78 18.61 4.95
CA SER A 142 -6.54 19.89 4.29
C SER A 142 -5.34 19.82 3.36
N VAL A 143 -5.59 20.06 2.08
CA VAL A 143 -4.54 20.16 1.08
C VAL A 143 -3.64 21.37 1.31
N TYR A 144 -4.15 22.47 1.87
CA TYR A 144 -3.35 23.66 2.14
C TYR A 144 -2.29 23.40 3.21
N ARG A 145 -2.64 22.64 4.27
CA ARG A 145 -1.68 22.19 5.29
C ARG A 145 -0.62 21.27 4.66
N ALA A 146 -1.03 20.34 3.80
CA ALA A 146 -0.09 19.47 3.12
C ALA A 146 0.85 20.23 2.16
N ILE A 147 0.39 21.30 1.50
CA ILE A 147 1.22 22.19 0.67
C ILE A 147 2.21 23.00 1.53
N ASP A 148 1.72 23.62 2.60
CA ASP A 148 2.53 24.36 3.57
C ASP A 148 3.66 23.47 4.11
N ARG A 149 3.27 22.25 4.51
CA ARG A 149 4.17 21.18 4.90
C ARG A 149 5.21 20.90 3.80
N GLN A 150 4.81 20.53 2.58
CA GLN A 150 5.75 20.26 1.47
C GLN A 150 6.70 21.43 1.12
N SER A 151 6.34 22.66 1.48
CA SER A 151 7.15 23.85 1.20
C SER A 151 8.26 24.07 2.24
N ASP A 152 8.26 23.31 3.35
CA ASP A 152 9.31 23.37 4.37
C ASP A 152 10.57 22.61 3.90
N PRO A 153 11.69 23.30 3.60
CA PRO A 153 12.91 22.66 3.13
C PRO A 153 13.59 21.81 4.21
N ALA A 154 13.32 22.08 5.49
CA ALA A 154 13.83 21.28 6.60
C ALA A 154 12.95 20.05 6.89
N GLY A 155 11.78 19.98 6.26
CA GLY A 155 10.78 18.96 6.50
C GLY A 155 11.05 17.66 5.76
N LYS A 156 11.05 16.53 6.48
CA LYS A 156 11.20 15.18 5.92
C LYS A 156 9.89 14.64 5.32
N HIS A 157 9.18 15.43 4.54
CA HIS A 157 7.81 15.12 4.09
C HIS A 157 7.72 13.99 3.07
N SER A 158 8.78 13.78 2.29
CA SER A 158 8.94 12.58 1.45
C SER A 158 9.08 11.30 2.28
N GLU A 159 9.47 11.41 3.56
CA GLU A 159 9.68 10.28 4.49
C GLU A 159 8.51 10.11 5.46
N GLU A 160 7.36 10.75 5.22
CA GLU A 160 6.21 10.76 6.13
C GLU A 160 5.60 9.37 6.35
N ILE A 161 5.54 8.56 5.28
CA ILE A 161 4.86 7.26 5.25
C ILE A 161 5.91 6.17 5.02
N LEU A 162 5.96 5.18 5.92
CA LEU A 162 6.79 3.97 5.76
C LEU A 162 6.11 2.95 4.87
N TYR A 163 4.83 2.66 5.10
CA TYR A 163 4.04 1.73 4.30
C TYR A 163 2.76 2.39 3.82
N ALA A 164 2.45 2.23 2.54
CA ALA A 164 1.13 2.49 1.98
C ALA A 164 0.59 1.18 1.44
N ILE A 165 -0.57 0.77 1.95
CA ILE A 165 -1.17 -0.52 1.66
C ILE A 165 -2.53 -0.27 1.02
N GLU A 166 -2.71 -0.73 -0.20
CA GLU A 166 -4.00 -0.84 -0.88
C GLU A 166 -4.51 -2.27 -0.74
N ILE A 167 -5.79 -2.41 -0.43
CA ILE A 167 -6.44 -3.69 -0.17
C ILE A 167 -7.62 -3.81 -1.12
N LYS A 168 -7.67 -4.89 -1.89
CA LYS A 168 -8.82 -5.18 -2.75
C LYS A 168 -9.44 -6.51 -2.39
N TYR A 169 -10.77 -6.55 -2.33
CA TYR A 169 -11.51 -7.78 -2.10
C TYR A 169 -12.38 -8.17 -3.31
N LEU A 170 -12.06 -9.32 -3.89
CA LEU A 170 -12.82 -9.98 -4.94
C LEU A 170 -13.73 -11.03 -4.30
N HIS A 171 -15.02 -10.74 -4.24
CA HIS A 171 -16.07 -11.65 -3.77
C HIS A 171 -16.64 -12.46 -4.94
N MET A 172 -17.25 -13.62 -4.69
CA MET A 172 -17.90 -14.45 -5.72
C MET A 172 -18.97 -13.73 -6.56
N PHE A 173 -19.48 -12.58 -6.11
CA PHE A 173 -20.48 -11.78 -6.81
C PHE A 173 -19.90 -10.61 -7.60
N ASN A 174 -18.64 -10.22 -7.35
CA ASN A 174 -17.99 -9.09 -8.03
C ASN A 174 -16.73 -9.50 -8.82
N CYS A 175 -16.17 -10.68 -8.57
CA CYS A 175 -14.86 -11.09 -9.11
C CYS A 175 -14.84 -11.11 -10.63
N LYS A 176 -15.96 -11.45 -11.28
CA LYS A 176 -16.10 -11.48 -12.75
C LYS A 176 -16.40 -10.12 -13.37
N THR A 177 -16.57 -9.06 -12.56
CA THR A 177 -16.83 -7.73 -13.11
C THR A 177 -15.53 -7.09 -13.61
N LYS A 178 -15.53 -6.58 -14.84
CA LYS A 178 -14.37 -5.88 -15.44
C LYS A 178 -13.87 -4.73 -14.55
N SER A 179 -14.78 -4.10 -13.82
CA SER A 179 -14.49 -3.01 -12.88
C SER A 179 -13.47 -3.37 -11.79
N MET A 180 -13.27 -4.66 -11.48
CA MET A 180 -12.30 -5.06 -10.46
C MET A 180 -10.86 -4.99 -10.97
N LEU A 181 -10.60 -5.35 -12.24
CA LEU A 181 -9.28 -5.16 -12.82
C LEU A 181 -8.92 -3.67 -12.85
N ASP A 182 -9.85 -2.80 -13.27
CA ASP A 182 -9.65 -1.35 -13.29
C ASP A 182 -9.24 -0.80 -11.92
N LYS A 183 -9.93 -1.23 -10.86
CA LYS A 183 -9.60 -0.82 -9.49
C LYS A 183 -8.18 -1.24 -9.10
N ILE A 184 -7.79 -2.48 -9.39
CA ILE A 184 -6.44 -2.98 -9.09
C ILE A 184 -5.37 -2.21 -9.87
N LEU A 185 -5.60 -1.95 -11.17
CA LEU A 185 -4.71 -1.15 -12.01
C LEU A 185 -4.54 0.27 -11.44
N MET A 186 -5.65 0.90 -11.06
CA MET A 186 -5.65 2.24 -10.48
C MET A 186 -4.91 2.30 -9.14
N ASP A 187 -5.06 1.29 -8.28
CA ASP A 187 -4.39 1.21 -6.99
C ASP A 187 -2.87 1.07 -7.17
N ASN A 188 -2.42 0.24 -8.12
CA ASN A 188 -1.00 0.17 -8.48
C ASN A 188 -0.46 1.49 -9.06
N GLU A 189 -1.21 2.16 -9.93
CA GLU A 189 -0.77 3.46 -10.47
C GLU A 189 -0.68 4.52 -9.35
N LYS A 190 -1.65 4.54 -8.43
CA LYS A 190 -1.65 5.41 -7.24
C LYS A 190 -0.43 5.16 -6.35
N LEU A 191 -0.11 3.90 -6.08
CA LEU A 191 1.09 3.51 -5.33
C LEU A 191 2.39 3.89 -6.05
N SER A 192 2.40 3.83 -7.39
CA SER A 192 3.57 4.26 -8.18
C SER A 192 3.85 5.76 -8.03
N ILE A 193 2.81 6.59 -8.05
CA ILE A 193 2.93 8.04 -7.83
C ILE A 193 3.42 8.30 -6.40
N ALA A 194 2.90 7.56 -5.41
CA ALA A 194 3.32 7.66 -4.03
C ALA A 194 4.80 7.32 -3.83
N LEU A 195 5.28 6.25 -4.46
CA LEU A 195 6.69 5.85 -4.42
C LEU A 195 7.59 6.91 -5.05
N TRP A 196 7.19 7.47 -6.19
CA TRP A 196 7.94 8.53 -6.84
C TRP A 196 7.98 9.81 -5.99
N ARG A 197 6.84 10.26 -5.44
CA ARG A 197 6.75 11.45 -4.57
C ARG A 197 7.50 11.31 -3.24
N SER A 198 7.76 10.09 -2.80
CA SER A 198 8.56 9.81 -1.60
C SER A 198 10.05 9.58 -1.91
N ASN A 199 10.50 9.83 -3.14
CA ASN A 199 11.87 9.55 -3.59
C ASN A 199 12.31 8.11 -3.30
N GLY A 200 11.38 7.15 -3.41
CA GLY A 200 11.66 5.74 -3.14
C GLY A 200 11.68 5.33 -1.67
N PHE A 201 11.35 6.23 -0.73
CA PHE A 201 11.35 5.92 0.70
C PHE A 201 10.18 5.00 1.12
N LEU A 202 9.01 5.21 0.51
CA LEU A 202 7.79 4.47 0.81
C LEU A 202 7.92 2.98 0.44
N LYS A 203 7.30 2.10 1.23
CA LYS A 203 7.11 0.67 0.93
C LYS A 203 5.66 0.42 0.45
N PRO A 204 5.39 0.50 -0.87
CA PRO A 204 4.05 0.34 -1.42
C PRO A 204 3.65 -1.14 -1.53
N ILE A 205 2.47 -1.48 -1.03
CA ILE A 205 1.90 -2.83 -1.10
C ILE A 205 0.48 -2.75 -1.69
N ASN A 206 0.23 -3.53 -2.74
CA ASN A 206 -1.13 -3.81 -3.21
C ASN A 206 -1.46 -5.27 -2.90
N ILE A 207 -2.40 -5.50 -1.98
CA ILE A 207 -2.82 -6.85 -1.61
C ILE A 207 -4.26 -7.11 -2.07
N VAL A 208 -4.44 -8.19 -2.83
CA VAL A 208 -5.73 -8.58 -3.38
C VAL A 208 -6.13 -9.93 -2.79
N PHE A 209 -7.29 -9.97 -2.15
CA PHE A 209 -7.92 -11.17 -1.63
C PHE A 209 -9.03 -11.60 -2.57
N CYS A 210 -9.08 -12.88 -2.94
CA CYS A 210 -10.13 -13.44 -3.79
C CYS A 210 -10.81 -14.64 -3.13
N SER A 211 -12.11 -14.52 -2.87
CA SER A 211 -12.96 -15.57 -2.30
C SER A 211 -13.73 -16.38 -3.35
N SER A 212 -13.26 -16.35 -4.60
CA SER A 212 -13.82 -17.07 -5.74
C SER A 212 -12.70 -17.54 -6.66
N GLU A 213 -13.04 -18.38 -7.64
CA GLU A 213 -12.11 -18.66 -8.73
C GLU A 213 -11.85 -17.36 -9.51
N SER A 214 -10.60 -16.94 -9.48
CA SER A 214 -10.20 -15.64 -9.98
C SER A 214 -10.21 -15.58 -11.51
N PRO A 215 -10.63 -14.47 -12.12
CA PRO A 215 -10.43 -14.27 -13.56
C PRO A 215 -8.94 -14.38 -13.92
N THR A 216 -8.65 -15.09 -15.01
CA THR A 216 -7.28 -15.29 -15.51
C THR A 216 -6.54 -13.97 -15.68
N THR A 217 -7.21 -12.92 -16.13
CA THR A 217 -6.61 -11.59 -16.33
C THR A 217 -6.07 -10.98 -15.04
N ILE A 218 -6.84 -11.04 -13.94
CA ILE A 218 -6.40 -10.54 -12.63
C ILE A 218 -5.27 -11.40 -12.10
N ARG A 219 -5.42 -12.73 -12.15
CA ARG A 219 -4.38 -13.66 -11.69
C ARG A 219 -3.07 -13.42 -12.44
N THR A 220 -3.12 -13.29 -13.77
CA THR A 220 -1.95 -13.01 -14.62
C THR A 220 -1.32 -11.66 -14.26
N TYR A 221 -2.11 -10.59 -14.15
CA TYR A 221 -1.58 -9.28 -13.79
C TYR A 221 -0.86 -9.29 -12.44
N MET A 222 -1.48 -9.87 -11.41
CA MET A 222 -0.96 -9.90 -10.06
C MET A 222 0.26 -10.82 -9.88
N SER A 223 0.40 -11.85 -10.72
CA SER A 223 1.49 -12.83 -10.64
C SER A 223 2.66 -12.56 -11.59
N GLN A 224 2.38 -12.00 -12.77
CA GLN A 224 3.36 -11.81 -13.83
C GLN A 224 3.74 -10.34 -14.03
N GLY A 225 3.09 -9.42 -13.31
CA GLY A 225 3.39 -8.01 -13.41
C GLY A 225 2.80 -7.32 -14.62
N LYS A 226 2.07 -8.02 -15.49
CA LYS A 226 1.56 -7.46 -16.75
C LYS A 226 0.30 -8.14 -17.24
N VAL A 227 -0.51 -7.41 -18.00
CA VAL A 227 -1.72 -7.93 -18.65
C VAL A 227 -2.09 -7.07 -19.85
N LEU A 228 -2.62 -7.70 -20.92
CA LEU A 228 -3.29 -6.98 -22.00
C LEU A 228 -4.72 -6.65 -21.57
N TYR A 229 -5.09 -5.38 -21.62
CA TYR A 229 -6.42 -4.96 -21.23
C TYR A 229 -7.47 -5.51 -22.23
N PRO A 230 -8.52 -6.22 -21.78
CA PRO A 230 -9.40 -6.96 -22.68
C PRO A 230 -10.18 -6.13 -23.71
N LEU A 231 -10.33 -4.82 -23.52
CA LEU A 231 -11.13 -3.96 -24.40
C LEU A 231 -10.29 -3.08 -25.33
N THR A 232 -9.11 -2.64 -24.87
CA THR A 232 -8.28 -1.67 -25.59
C THR A 232 -7.00 -2.29 -26.12
N GLU A 233 -6.70 -3.53 -25.72
CA GLU A 233 -5.45 -4.25 -26.03
C GLU A 233 -4.19 -3.51 -25.56
N VAL A 234 -4.35 -2.52 -24.69
CA VAL A 234 -3.24 -1.80 -24.08
C VAL A 234 -2.60 -2.69 -23.02
N GLU A 235 -1.28 -2.82 -23.06
CA GLU A 235 -0.52 -3.56 -22.06
C GLU A 235 -0.37 -2.70 -20.80
N HIS A 236 -0.84 -3.19 -19.67
CA HIS A 236 -0.57 -2.62 -18.35
C HIS A 236 0.54 -3.39 -17.67
N LYS A 237 1.43 -2.67 -16.99
CA LYS A 237 2.54 -3.24 -16.21
C LYS A 237 2.56 -2.67 -14.81
N ILE A 238 2.84 -3.53 -13.83
CA ILE A 238 3.21 -3.11 -12.48
C ILE A 238 4.55 -2.41 -12.58
N LYS A 239 4.63 -1.15 -12.15
CA LYS A 239 5.88 -0.38 -12.14
C LYS A 239 6.82 -0.90 -11.04
N ARG A 240 8.11 -0.61 -11.22
CA ARG A 240 9.20 -1.00 -10.32
C ARG A 240 8.94 -0.64 -8.86
N GLY A 241 9.31 -1.54 -7.95
CA GLY A 241 9.28 -1.34 -6.50
C GLY A 241 7.90 -1.48 -5.84
N ILE A 242 6.84 -1.83 -6.59
CA ILE A 242 5.48 -2.02 -6.04
C ILE A 242 5.24 -3.50 -5.75
N LEU A 243 5.14 -3.86 -4.47
CA LEU A 243 4.87 -5.23 -4.07
C LEU A 243 3.39 -5.55 -4.24
N ASN A 244 3.08 -6.45 -5.16
CA ASN A 244 1.75 -7.00 -5.35
C ASN A 244 1.67 -8.37 -4.67
N ILE A 245 0.64 -8.58 -3.85
CA ILE A 245 0.37 -9.84 -3.16
C ILE A 245 -1.03 -10.31 -3.57
N TYR A 246 -1.11 -11.55 -4.06
CA TYR A 246 -2.34 -12.20 -4.45
C TYR A 246 -2.66 -13.36 -3.51
N VAL A 247 -3.84 -13.31 -2.90
CA VAL A 247 -4.30 -14.34 -1.96
C VAL A 247 -5.62 -14.91 -2.45
N GLU A 248 -5.59 -16.17 -2.85
CA GLU A 248 -6.78 -16.88 -3.35
C GLU A 248 -7.18 -18.00 -2.38
N ALA A 249 -8.43 -17.96 -1.92
CA ALA A 249 -9.02 -19.04 -1.14
C ALA A 249 -10.53 -19.03 -1.34
N TYR A 250 -11.13 -20.15 -1.78
CA TYR A 250 -12.55 -20.19 -2.13
C TYR A 250 -13.12 -21.60 -1.98
N PHE A 251 -14.45 -21.72 -2.03
CA PHE A 251 -15.14 -23.00 -2.14
C PHE A 251 -15.60 -23.18 -3.59
N ASP A 252 -15.32 -24.34 -4.17
CA ASP A 252 -15.82 -24.68 -5.51
C ASP A 252 -17.29 -25.16 -5.47
N ASP A 253 -17.83 -25.52 -6.64
CA ASP A 253 -19.24 -25.95 -6.77
C ASP A 253 -19.57 -27.25 -6.01
N ASN A 254 -18.55 -27.96 -5.48
CA ASN A 254 -18.71 -29.16 -4.65
C ASN A 254 -18.42 -28.88 -3.16
N ASP A 255 -18.46 -27.61 -2.75
CA ASP A 255 -18.12 -27.15 -1.39
C ASP A 255 -16.71 -27.55 -0.94
N LYS A 256 -15.80 -27.84 -1.88
CA LYS A 256 -14.41 -28.14 -1.55
C LYS A 256 -13.60 -26.85 -1.48
N LYS A 257 -12.90 -26.67 -0.36
CA LYS A 257 -12.04 -25.51 -0.16
C LYS A 257 -10.75 -25.62 -0.99
N ASN A 258 -10.50 -24.59 -1.79
CA ASN A 258 -9.27 -24.37 -2.53
C ASN A 258 -8.49 -23.20 -1.91
N THR A 259 -7.16 -23.32 -1.87
CA THR A 259 -6.27 -22.25 -1.36
C THR A 259 -4.97 -22.23 -2.16
N ASP A 260 -4.37 -21.05 -2.23
CA ASP A 260 -3.06 -20.75 -2.83
C ASP A 260 -1.84 -21.26 -2.03
N LYS A 261 -1.99 -22.12 -1.01
CA LYS A 261 -0.88 -22.62 -0.16
C LYS A 261 0.07 -23.62 -0.84
N LYS A 262 -0.08 -23.92 -2.12
CA LYS A 262 0.76 -24.91 -2.81
C LYS A 262 2.15 -24.32 -3.08
N LYS A 263 3.22 -25.11 -2.91
CA LYS A 263 4.59 -24.72 -3.26
C LYS A 263 4.63 -24.30 -4.74
N GLY A 264 5.18 -23.12 -5.05
CA GLY A 264 5.17 -22.56 -6.40
C GLY A 264 3.87 -21.85 -6.81
N ALA A 265 2.94 -21.62 -5.88
CA ALA A 265 1.79 -20.76 -6.15
C ALA A 265 2.25 -19.32 -6.39
N LEU A 266 1.81 -18.74 -7.50
CA LEU A 266 2.14 -17.37 -7.88
C LEU A 266 1.36 -16.38 -6.99
N THR A 267 1.93 -16.07 -5.83
CA THR A 267 1.26 -15.26 -4.79
C THR A 267 1.83 -13.87 -4.62
N ALA A 268 2.98 -13.54 -5.21
CA ALA A 268 3.51 -12.19 -5.19
C ALA A 268 4.36 -11.85 -6.41
N PHE A 269 4.28 -10.58 -6.83
CA PHE A 269 5.10 -10.00 -7.89
C PHE A 269 5.62 -8.64 -7.44
N CYS A 270 6.88 -8.33 -7.73
CA CYS A 270 7.44 -6.99 -7.58
C CYS A 270 8.57 -6.81 -8.58
N GLN A 271 8.38 -5.94 -9.57
CA GLN A 271 9.44 -5.64 -10.54
C GLN A 271 10.60 -4.91 -9.83
N ASP A 272 11.84 -5.39 -10.00
CA ASP A 272 13.04 -4.85 -9.36
C ASP A 272 12.88 -4.71 -7.83
N PRO A 273 12.66 -5.82 -7.11
CA PRO A 273 12.28 -5.77 -5.71
C PRO A 273 13.42 -5.24 -4.85
N GLN A 274 13.10 -4.25 -4.02
CA GLN A 274 14.00 -3.80 -2.96
C GLN A 274 14.07 -4.85 -1.83
N GLN A 275 15.14 -4.78 -1.02
CA GLN A 275 15.40 -5.74 0.05
C GLN A 275 14.22 -5.91 1.02
N TRP A 276 13.51 -4.82 1.36
CA TRP A 276 12.35 -4.88 2.25
C TRP A 276 11.22 -5.77 1.71
N ALA A 277 11.00 -5.78 0.39
CA ALA A 277 9.95 -6.58 -0.23
C ALA A 277 10.33 -8.06 -0.20
N ILE A 278 11.59 -8.36 -0.50
CA ILE A 278 12.15 -9.71 -0.42
C ILE A 278 12.02 -10.26 1.01
N ASP A 279 12.41 -9.47 2.01
CA ASP A 279 12.37 -9.88 3.41
C ASP A 279 10.94 -10.03 3.93
N LEU A 280 10.04 -9.14 3.50
CA LEU A 280 8.61 -9.26 3.80
C LEU A 280 8.05 -10.58 3.23
N CYS A 281 8.27 -10.88 1.95
CA CYS A 281 7.80 -12.12 1.33
C CYS A 281 8.35 -13.38 2.03
N LYS A 282 9.63 -13.38 2.43
CA LYS A 282 10.21 -14.45 3.25
C LYS A 282 9.47 -14.65 4.58
N LYS A 283 9.19 -13.56 5.30
CA LYS A 283 8.45 -13.62 6.58
C LYS A 283 7.00 -14.11 6.39
N LEU A 284 6.37 -13.72 5.29
CA LEU A 284 5.03 -14.16 4.89
C LEU A 284 5.00 -15.62 4.40
N ASN A 285 6.16 -16.21 4.08
CA ASN A 285 6.30 -17.53 3.47
C ASN A 285 5.53 -17.60 2.13
N ILE A 286 5.79 -16.62 1.27
CA ILE A 286 5.23 -16.53 -0.09
C ILE A 286 6.35 -16.37 -1.12
N ASP A 287 6.18 -17.00 -2.28
CA ASP A 287 7.14 -16.93 -3.38
C ASP A 287 7.02 -15.57 -4.09
N LEU A 288 8.13 -14.83 -4.16
CA LEU A 288 8.23 -13.53 -4.82
C LEU A 288 8.80 -13.68 -6.23
N HIS A 289 8.05 -13.21 -7.22
CA HIS A 289 8.50 -13.07 -8.60
C HIS A 289 8.97 -11.63 -8.88
N SER A 290 9.98 -11.50 -9.73
CA SER A 290 10.54 -10.22 -10.19
C SER A 290 10.32 -10.00 -11.68
#